data_AF-A0A1T3BHR7-F1
#
_entry.id   AF-A0A1T3BHR7-F1
#
_cell.length_a   1.000
_cell.length_b   1.000
_cell.length_c   1.000
_cell.angle_alpha   90.00
_cell.angle_beta   90.00
_cell.angle_gamma   90.00
#
_symmetry.space_group_name_H-M   'P 1'
#
loop_
_entity.id
_entity.type
_entity.pdbx_description
1 polymer ?
#
loop_
_entity_poly.entity_id
_entity_poly.type
_entity_poly.pdbx_seq_one_letter_code
_entity_poly.pdbx_strand_id
1 'polypeptide(L)' 'MDKLPTPLKFEEVIQKETVKIALSEGAFLIQVPFIENDSEVVRMNISIERGLLRAIDDCAQERGLTRSAF' A
#
# COMPACT_ATOMS: atom_id res chain seq x y z
N MET A 1 14.70 0.69 -2.71
CA MET A 1 13.42 1.36 -2.96
C MET A 1 13.62 2.31 -4.12
N ASP A 2 12.86 2.17 -5.19
CA ASP A 2 12.86 3.16 -6.27
C ASP A 2 12.47 4.52 -5.70
N LYS A 3 13.25 5.55 -6.05
CA LYS A 3 13.03 6.90 -5.53
C LYS A 3 11.79 7.46 -6.23
N LEU A 4 10.68 7.54 -5.49
CA LEU A 4 9.45 8.16 -5.99
C LEU A 4 9.72 9.62 -6.40
N PRO A 5 9.12 10.10 -7.51
CA PRO A 5 9.25 11.49 -7.90
C PRO A 5 8.57 12.38 -6.87
N THR A 6 9.07 13.60 -6.69
CA THR A 6 8.40 14.61 -5.86
C THR A 6 7.01 14.89 -6.43
N PRO A 7 5.93 14.80 -5.62
CA PRO A 7 4.59 15.07 -6.09
C PRO A 7 4.45 16.54 -6.52
N LEU A 8 3.67 16.75 -7.58
CA LEU A 8 3.28 18.10 -8.01
C LEU A 8 1.97 18.50 -7.34
N LYS A 9 1.82 19.79 -7.06
CA LYS A 9 0.53 20.36 -6.67
C LYS A 9 -0.41 20.38 -7.86
N PHE A 10 -1.71 20.36 -7.57
CA PHE A 10 -2.75 20.38 -8.59
C PHE A 10 -2.65 21.62 -9.49
N GLU A 11 -2.35 22.79 -8.90
CA GLU A 11 -2.18 24.04 -9.65
C GLU A 11 -1.01 23.95 -10.65
N GLU A 12 0.08 23.28 -10.27
CA GLU A 12 1.25 23.09 -11.15
C GLU A 12 0.93 22.15 -12.32
N VAL A 13 0.08 21.15 -12.10
CA VAL A 13 -0.37 20.23 -13.15
C VAL A 13 -1.24 20.95 -14.18
N ILE A 14 -2.19 21.78 -13.75
CA ILE A 14 -3.07 22.54 -14.66
C ILE A 14 -2.28 23.56 -15.50
N GLN A 15 -1.17 24.09 -14.98
CA GLN A 15 -0.39 25.09 -15.70
C GLN A 15 0.44 24.51 -16.85
N LYS A 16 0.61 23.18 -16.95
CA LYS A 16 1.38 22.54 -18.02
C LYS A 16 0.70 22.72 -19.38
N GLU A 17 1.50 23.09 -20.38
CA GLU A 17 1.01 23.36 -21.74
C GLU A 17 0.24 22.16 -22.33
N THR A 18 0.78 20.95 -22.18
CA THR A 18 0.13 19.72 -22.64
C THR A 18 -1.22 19.47 -21.98
N VAL A 19 -1.36 19.83 -20.69
CA VAL A 19 -2.61 19.69 -19.94
C VAL A 19 -3.62 20.74 -20.41
N LYS A 20 -3.19 21.99 -20.62
CA LYS A 20 -4.06 23.05 -21.16
C LYS A 20 -4.63 22.70 -22.53
N ILE A 21 -3.79 22.18 -23.42
CA ILE A 21 -4.22 21.73 -24.76
C ILE A 21 -5.28 20.63 -24.63
N ALA A 22 -4.99 19.57 -23.87
CA ALA A 22 -5.95 18.47 -23.68
C ALA A 22 -7.28 18.93 -23.08
N LEU A 23 -7.24 19.80 -22.06
CA LEU A 23 -8.45 20.38 -21.46
C LEU A 23 -9.25 21.22 -22.48
N SER A 24 -8.57 21.98 -23.35
CA SER A 24 -9.23 22.75 -24.42
C SER A 24 -9.90 21.87 -25.48
N GLU A 25 -9.40 20.65 -25.68
CA GLU A 25 -9.95 19.62 -26.57
C GLU A 25 -11.07 18.80 -25.91
N GLY A 26 -11.44 19.12 -24.66
CA GLY A 26 -12.54 18.47 -23.93
C GLY A 26 -12.13 17.34 -22.99
N ALA A 27 -10.82 17.16 -22.74
CA ALA A 27 -10.37 16.26 -21.69
C ALA A 27 -10.75 16.79 -20.28
N PHE A 28 -10.69 15.90 -19.30
CA PHE A 28 -10.88 16.25 -17.89
C PHE A 28 -9.86 15.51 -17.02
N LEU A 29 -9.61 16.03 -15.81
CA LEU A 29 -8.66 15.45 -14.87
C LEU A 29 -9.35 14.47 -13.92
N ILE A 30 -8.65 13.39 -13.58
CA ILE A 30 -9.05 12.44 -12.53
C ILE A 30 -7.94 12.42 -11.48
N GLN A 31 -8.32 12.55 -10.22
CA GLN A 31 -7.39 12.37 -9.09
C GLN A 31 -7.45 10.91 -8.65
N VAL A 32 -6.36 10.18 -8.89
CA VAL A 32 -6.20 8.81 -8.41
C VAL A 32 -5.27 8.86 -7.20
N PRO A 33 -5.73 8.45 -6.01
CA PRO A 33 -4.86 8.35 -4.84
C PRO A 33 -3.70 7.41 -5.12
N PHE A 34 -2.48 7.87 -4.85
CA PHE A 34 -1.31 7.01 -4.83
C PHE A 34 -1.25 6.29 -3.48
N ILE A 35 -1.33 4.97 -3.50
CA ILE A 35 -1.16 4.11 -2.33
C ILE A 35 0.19 3.43 -2.50
N GLU A 36 1.11 3.67 -1.56
CA GLU A 36 2.38 2.94 -1.54
C GLU A 36 2.09 1.45 -1.35
N ASN A 37 2.75 0.61 -2.15
CA ASN A 37 2.68 -0.83 -1.94
C ASN A 37 3.56 -1.20 -0.74
N ASP A 38 3.05 -0.90 0.45
CA ASP A 38 3.66 -1.25 1.73
C ASP A 38 3.28 -2.69 2.10
N SER A 39 3.66 -3.63 1.22
CA SER A 39 3.46 -5.06 1.43
C SER A 39 4.62 -5.71 2.18
N GLU A 40 5.47 -4.93 2.84
CA GLU A 40 6.63 -5.45 3.54
C GLU A 40 6.20 -6.14 4.84
N VAL A 41 6.61 -7.39 5.03
CA VAL A 41 6.37 -8.11 6.28
C VAL A 41 7.33 -7.57 7.35
N VAL A 42 6.78 -6.82 8.30
CA VAL A 42 7.54 -6.30 9.46
C VAL A 42 7.30 -7.14 10.72
N ARG A 43 8.33 -7.25 11.57
CA ARG A 43 8.23 -7.96 12.85
C ARG A 43 7.74 -7.03 13.94
N MET A 44 6.74 -7.47 14.70
CA MET A 44 6.26 -6.76 15.89
C MET A 44 6.06 -7.70 17.07
N ASN A 45 6.13 -7.16 18.29
CA ASN A 45 5.84 -7.91 19.51
C ASN A 45 4.36 -7.73 19.87
N ILE A 46 3.67 -8.84 20.16
CA ILE A 46 2.27 -8.85 20.62
C ILE A 46 2.13 -9.65 21.91
N SER A 47 1.11 -9.32 22.70
CA SER A 47 0.66 -10.13 23.83
C SER A 47 -0.69 -10.73 23.51
N ILE A 48 -0.83 -12.05 23.67
CA ILE A 48 -2.07 -12.79 23.45
C ILE A 48 -2.24 -13.84 24.54
N GLU A 49 -3.45 -14.38 24.67
CA GLU A 49 -3.73 -15.45 25.63
C GLU A 49 -2.92 -16.71 25.32
N ARG A 50 -2.38 -17.36 26.36
CA ARG A 50 -1.57 -18.56 26.23
C ARG A 50 -2.35 -19.72 25.58
N GLY A 51 -3.64 -19.88 25.89
CA GLY A 51 -4.48 -20.92 25.29
C GLY A 51 -4.61 -20.74 23.79
N LEU A 52 -4.86 -19.51 23.35
CA LEU A 52 -4.94 -19.15 21.94
C LEU A 52 -3.62 -19.39 21.20
N LEU A 53 -2.48 -19.00 21.79
CA LEU A 53 -1.15 -19.23 21.18
C LEU A 53 -0.89 -20.72 20.91
N ARG A 54 -1.30 -21.60 21.84
CA ARG A 54 -1.15 -23.05 21.65
C ARG A 54 -2.04 -23.59 20.52
N ALA A 55 -3.29 -23.15 20.47
CA ALA A 55 -4.20 -23.56 19.39
C ALA A 55 -3.68 -23.12 18.00
N ILE A 56 -3.07 -21.94 17.91
CA ILE A 56 -2.40 -21.46 16.69
C ILE A 56 -1.22 -22.37 16.33
N ASP A 57 -0.38 -22.73 17.31
CA ASP A 57 0.78 -23.60 17.07
C ASP A 57 0.40 -24.96 16.52
N ASP A 58 -0.59 -25.60 17.14
CA ASP A 58 -1.05 -26.93 16.74
C ASP A 58 -1.58 -26.89 15.29
N CYS A 59 -2.41 -25.89 14.96
CA CYS A 59 -3.00 -25.76 13.63
C CYS A 59 -1.98 -25.36 12.55
N ALA A 60 -1.02 -24.50 12.89
CA ALA A 60 0.05 -24.12 11.97
C ALA A 60 0.95 -25.33 11.66
N GLN A 61 1.26 -26.14 12.68
CA GLN A 61 2.06 -27.36 12.52
C GLN A 61 1.37 -28.38 11.60
N GLU A 62 0.07 -28.62 11.79
CA GLU A 62 -0.73 -29.50 10.92
C GLU A 62 -0.68 -29.09 9.43
N ARG A 63 -0.53 -27.79 9.17
CA ARG A 63 -0.48 -27.20 7.83
C ARG A 63 0.94 -26.96 7.30
N GLY A 64 1.96 -27.27 8.10
CA GLY A 64 3.36 -26.98 7.75
C GLY A 64 3.68 -25.47 7.65
N LEU A 65 2.93 -24.63 8.37
CA LEU A 65 3.08 -23.17 8.38
C LEU A 65 3.80 -22.69 9.64
N THR A 66 4.30 -21.45 9.59
CA THR A 66 4.83 -20.75 10.77
C THR A 66 3.74 -19.88 11.40
N ARG A 67 3.87 -19.51 12.69
CA ARG A 67 2.94 -18.58 13.37
C ARG A 67 2.67 -17.28 12.62
N SER A 68 3.66 -16.76 11.89
CA SER A 68 3.54 -15.50 11.15
C SER A 68 2.93 -15.68 9.76
N ALA A 69 2.83 -16.92 9.28
CA ALA A 69 2.23 -17.27 8.00
C ALA A 69 0.86 -17.97 8.15
N PHE A 70 0.45 -18.26 9.39
CA PHE A 70 -0.84 -18.84 9.77
C PHE A 70 -1.84 -17.73 10.09
#